data_AF-A0A4S4K598-F1
#
_entry.id   AF-A0A4S4K598-F1
#
_cell.length_a   1.000
_cell.length_b   1.000
_cell.length_c   1.000
_cell.angle_alpha   90.00
_cell.angle_beta   90.00
_cell.angle_gamma   90.00
#
_symmetry.space_group_name_H-M   'P 1'
#
loop_
_entity.id
_entity.type
_entity.pdbx_description
1 polymer ?
#
loop_
_entity_poly.entity_id
_entity_poly.type
_entity_poly.pdbx_seq_one_letter_code
_entity_poly.pdbx_strand_id
1 'polypeptide(L)'
;MFIQFFCIQIIQNCSFVVGPVAQYHENSKYYSALKPLPNKQVDNNLPHITIQMPVYKESLETVLAPSIESIKRAMQTYARQGGTSTVFVNDDGLQ
;
A
#
# COMPACT_ATOMS: atom_id res chain seq x y z
N MET A 1 40.41 2.23 -4.52
CA MET A 1 39.03 1.76 -4.77
C MET A 1 38.24 1.55 -3.48
N PHE A 2 38.72 0.75 -2.51
CA PHE A 2 38.03 0.53 -1.23
C PHE A 2 37.85 1.79 -0.36
N ILE A 3 38.91 2.59 -0.17
CA ILE A 3 38.83 3.83 0.65
C ILE A 3 37.83 4.82 0.05
N GLN A 4 37.83 5.00 -1.27
CA GLN A 4 36.88 5.85 -1.98
C GLN A 4 35.42 5.44 -1.74
N PHE A 5 35.15 4.13 -1.75
CA PHE A 5 33.82 3.61 -1.46
C PHE A 5 33.35 3.99 -0.05
N PHE A 6 34.19 3.77 0.97
CA PHE A 6 33.85 4.13 2.35
C PHE A 6 33.69 5.63 2.56
N CYS A 7 34.54 6.45 1.92
CA CYS A 7 34.41 7.91 1.98
C CYS A 7 33.07 8.38 1.38
N ILE A 8 32.67 7.86 0.22
CA ILE A 8 31.37 8.21 -0.39
C ILE A 8 30.21 7.76 0.49
N GLN A 9 30.26 6.55 1.06
CA GLN A 9 29.22 6.05 1.96
C GLN A 9 29.07 6.92 3.21
N ILE A 10 30.17 7.35 3.83
CA ILE A 10 30.14 8.24 5.01
C ILE A 10 29.53 9.60 4.62
N ILE A 11 29.98 10.21 3.53
CA ILE A 11 29.47 11.50 3.06
C ILE A 11 27.98 11.41 2.73
N GLN A 12 27.54 10.32 2.10
CA GLN A 12 26.14 10.11 1.72
C GLN A 12 25.23 9.93 2.95
N ASN A 13 25.66 9.15 3.95
CA ASN A 13 24.92 8.99 5.21
C ASN A 13 24.83 10.33 5.97
N CYS A 14 25.94 11.07 6.09
CA CYS A 14 25.93 12.40 6.69
C CYS A 14 25.02 13.37 5.92
N SER A 15 25.02 13.29 4.59
CA SER A 15 24.15 14.10 3.73
C SER A 15 22.68 13.75 3.88
N PHE A 16 22.31 12.50 4.19
CA PHE A 16 20.92 12.14 4.50
C PHE A 16 20.45 12.64 5.87
N VAL A 17 21.37 12.80 6.83
CA VAL A 17 21.06 13.36 8.16
C VAL A 17 20.88 14.87 8.10
N VAL A 18 21.74 15.57 7.35
CA VAL A 18 21.73 17.05 7.25
C VAL A 18 20.88 17.56 6.08
N GLY A 19 20.67 16.71 5.07
CA GLY A 19 19.94 17.05 3.86
C GLY A 19 18.45 17.28 4.11
N PRO A 20 17.77 17.93 3.15
CA PRO A 20 16.36 18.28 3.28
C PRO A 20 15.49 17.02 3.32
N VAL A 21 15.11 16.59 4.53
CA VAL A 21 14.12 15.51 4.76
C VAL A 21 12.67 15.98 4.56
N ALA A 22 12.46 17.26 4.26
CA ALA A 22 11.13 17.84 4.01
C ALA A 22 10.38 17.12 2.87
N GLN A 23 11.11 16.59 1.88
CA GLN A 23 10.55 15.83 0.76
C GLN A 23 9.79 14.56 1.19
N TYR A 24 10.15 13.98 2.35
CA TYR A 24 9.45 12.82 2.91
C TYR A 24 8.20 13.19 3.71
N HIS A 25 8.03 14.47 4.03
CA HIS A 25 6.96 14.96 4.89
C HIS A 25 5.97 15.88 4.12
N GLU A 26 6.23 16.15 2.85
CA GLU A 26 5.40 17.01 2.01
C GLU A 26 4.94 16.29 0.73
N ASN A 27 3.73 16.62 0.28
CA ASN A 27 3.22 16.10 -0.98
C ASN A 27 3.95 16.76 -2.15
N SER A 28 4.45 15.96 -3.07
CA SER A 28 4.96 16.40 -4.37
C SER A 28 4.03 15.92 -5.50
N LYS A 29 4.29 16.36 -6.73
CA LYS A 29 3.54 15.91 -7.91
C LYS A 29 3.53 14.38 -8.08
N TYR A 30 4.57 13.69 -7.59
CA TYR A 30 4.76 12.26 -7.77
C TYR A 30 4.76 11.46 -6.46
N TYR A 31 4.64 12.12 -5.31
CA TYR A 31 4.70 11.48 -3.99
C TYR A 31 3.70 12.09 -3.03
N SER A 32 2.86 11.27 -2.41
CA SER A 32 1.90 11.71 -1.40
C SER A 32 2.37 11.28 0.01
N ALA A 33 3.14 12.16 0.66
CA ALA A 33 3.63 11.99 2.03
C ALA A 33 2.53 12.15 3.09
N LEU A 34 1.63 13.11 2.87
CA LEU A 34 0.57 13.50 3.77
C LEU A 34 -0.76 12.98 3.25
N LYS A 35 -1.46 12.24 4.12
CA LYS A 35 -2.82 11.80 3.86
C LYS A 35 -3.70 13.03 3.54
N PRO A 36 -4.51 13.00 2.47
CA PRO A 36 -5.43 14.09 2.16
C PRO A 36 -6.44 14.29 3.29
N LEU A 37 -6.87 15.55 3.47
CA LEU A 37 -7.94 15.90 4.41
C LEU A 37 -9.25 15.18 4.00
N PRO A 38 -10.09 14.76 4.96
CA PRO A 38 -11.38 14.14 4.67
C PRO A 38 -12.22 15.07 3.81
N ASN A 39 -12.69 14.60 2.66
CA ASN A 39 -13.50 15.40 1.74
C ASN A 39 -14.87 14.73 1.60
N LYS A 40 -15.86 15.27 2.32
CA LYS A 40 -17.24 14.76 2.32
C LYS A 40 -17.84 14.62 0.92
N GLN A 41 -17.44 15.43 -0.07
CA GLN A 41 -17.98 15.31 -1.43
C GLN A 41 -17.44 14.10 -2.20
N VAL A 42 -16.19 13.71 -1.94
CA VAL A 42 -15.56 12.53 -2.56
C VAL A 42 -15.91 11.29 -1.75
N ASP A 43 -15.87 11.39 -0.42
CA ASP A 43 -16.16 10.29 0.51
C ASP A 43 -17.63 9.83 0.41
N ASN A 44 -18.56 10.69 -0.03
CA ASN A 44 -19.97 10.32 -0.24
C ASN A 44 -20.23 9.58 -1.56
N ASN A 45 -19.31 9.64 -2.53
CA ASN A 45 -19.47 9.06 -3.87
C ASN A 45 -18.42 7.99 -4.14
N LEU A 46 -18.25 7.07 -3.19
CA LEU A 46 -17.34 5.95 -3.35
C LEU A 46 -17.87 4.96 -4.41
N PRO A 47 -17.08 4.65 -5.46
CA PRO A 47 -17.52 3.73 -6.52
C PRO A 47 -17.64 2.30 -6.00
N HIS A 48 -18.39 1.46 -6.71
CA HIS A 48 -18.33 0.02 -6.48
C HIS A 48 -16.95 -0.52 -6.87
N ILE A 49 -16.29 -1.25 -5.98
CA ILE A 49 -14.97 -1.85 -6.25
C ILE A 49 -15.09 -3.38 -6.30
N THR A 50 -14.60 -3.97 -7.38
CA THR A 50 -14.42 -5.43 -7.48
C THR A 50 -12.96 -5.78 -7.27
N ILE A 51 -12.67 -6.54 -6.21
CA ILE A 51 -11.35 -7.06 -5.88
C ILE A 51 -11.23 -8.44 -6.50
N GLN A 52 -10.28 -8.62 -7.42
CA GLN A 52 -9.95 -9.94 -7.97
C GLN A 52 -8.71 -10.47 -7.25
N MET A 53 -8.83 -11.67 -6.69
CA MET A 53 -7.77 -12.37 -5.98
C MET A 53 -7.49 -13.68 -6.71
N PRO A 54 -6.53 -13.69 -7.65
CA PRO A 54 -6.07 -14.94 -8.26
C PRO A 54 -5.32 -15.76 -7.21
N VAL A 55 -5.58 -17.06 -7.21
CA VAL A 55 -5.03 -18.05 -6.29
C VAL A 55 -4.43 -19.17 -7.11
N TYR A 56 -3.20 -19.51 -6.77
CA TYR A 56 -2.44 -20.61 -7.34
C TYR A 56 -2.15 -21.65 -6.24
N LYS A 57 -0.92 -22.15 -6.15
CA LYS A 57 -0.49 -23.19 -5.20
C LYS A 57 -0.14 -22.65 -3.81
N GLU A 58 -0.69 -21.49 -3.40
CA GLU A 58 -0.48 -20.97 -2.05
C GLU A 58 -1.18 -21.84 -1.01
N SER A 59 -0.57 -21.95 0.17
CA SER A 59 -1.15 -22.71 1.28
C SER A 59 -2.38 -21.99 1.86
N LEU A 60 -3.48 -22.74 1.95
CA LEU A 60 -4.79 -22.22 2.39
C LEU A 60 -4.73 -21.56 3.77
N GLU A 61 -4.04 -22.22 4.72
CA GLU A 61 -4.01 -21.79 6.12
C GLU A 61 -3.00 -20.69 6.40
N THR A 62 -1.85 -20.71 5.71
CA THR A 62 -0.72 -19.82 6.01
C THR A 62 -0.72 -18.55 5.18
N VAL A 63 -1.33 -18.55 3.98
CA VAL A 63 -1.27 -17.40 3.06
C VAL A 63 -2.67 -16.90 2.71
N LEU A 64 -3.58 -17.79 2.32
CA LEU A 64 -4.90 -17.40 1.83
C LEU A 64 -5.82 -16.91 2.96
N ALA A 65 -5.90 -17.64 4.07
CA ALA A 65 -6.72 -17.26 5.22
C ALA A 65 -6.38 -15.84 5.76
N PRO A 66 -5.11 -15.51 6.07
CA PRO A 66 -4.78 -14.15 6.55
C PRO A 66 -4.98 -13.08 5.47
N SER A 67 -4.78 -13.41 4.19
CA SER A 67 -5.01 -12.48 3.08
C SER A 67 -6.49 -12.13 2.92
N ILE A 68 -7.38 -13.13 2.95
CA ILE A 68 -8.83 -12.93 2.89
C ILE A 68 -9.32 -12.15 4.12
N GLU A 69 -8.78 -12.43 5.31
CA GLU A 69 -9.12 -11.67 6.52
C GLU A 69 -8.75 -10.19 6.39
N SER A 70 -7.54 -9.92 5.90
CA SER A 70 -7.07 -8.55 5.64
C SER A 70 -7.96 -7.81 4.64
N ILE A 71 -8.30 -8.46 3.52
CA ILE A 71 -9.21 -7.91 2.50
C ILE A 71 -10.59 -7.63 3.10
N LYS A 72 -11.15 -8.56 3.90
CA LYS A 72 -12.44 -8.36 4.56
C LYS A 72 -12.43 -7.14 5.49
N ARG A 73 -11.36 -6.93 6.27
CA ARG A 73 -11.22 -5.74 7.13
C ARG A 73 -11.17 -4.44 6.31
N ALA A 74 -10.49 -4.45 5.17
CA ALA A 74 -10.47 -3.32 4.25
C ALA A 74 -11.87 -3.06 3.64
N MET A 75 -12.56 -4.11 3.19
CA MET A 75 -13.93 -4.02 2.67
C MET A 75 -14.91 -3.46 3.71
N GLN A 76 -14.83 -3.90 4.97
CA GLN A 76 -15.65 -3.35 6.06
C GLN A 76 -15.38 -1.86 6.29
N THR A 77 -14.14 -1.41 6.12
CA THR A 77 -13.79 0.00 6.25
C THR A 77 -14.34 0.82 5.08
N TYR A 78 -14.27 0.28 3.87
CA TYR A 78 -14.84 0.89 2.68
C TYR A 78 -16.38 0.99 2.76
N ALA A 79 -17.03 -0.08 3.25
CA ALA A 79 -18.48 -0.11 3.47
C ALA A 79 -18.94 0.91 4.51
N ARG A 80 -18.16 1.11 5.59
CA ARG A 80 -18.44 2.14 6.61
C ARG A 80 -18.38 3.57 6.07
N GLN A 81 -17.64 3.79 4.98
CA GLN A 81 -17.56 5.08 4.31
C GLN A 81 -18.69 5.27 3.28
N GLY A 82 -19.57 4.27 3.09
CA GLY A 82 -20.68 4.33 2.14
C GLY A 82 -20.38 3.69 0.78
N GLY A 83 -19.17 3.14 0.59
CA GLY A 83 -18.81 2.40 -0.62
C GLY A 83 -19.37 0.97 -0.63
N THR A 84 -19.39 0.34 -1.80
CA THR A 84 -19.74 -1.08 -1.94
C THR A 84 -18.59 -1.82 -2.59
N SER A 85 -18.34 -3.06 -2.17
CA SER A 85 -17.26 -3.86 -2.74
C SER A 85 -17.61 -5.34 -2.81
N THR A 86 -17.04 -6.00 -3.81
CA THR A 86 -17.16 -7.44 -4.06
C THR A 86 -15.76 -8.03 -4.16
N VAL A 87 -15.55 -9.23 -3.62
CA VAL A 87 -14.30 -9.99 -3.79
C VAL A 87 -14.57 -11.22 -4.63
N PHE A 88 -13.75 -11.44 -5.67
CA PHE A 88 -13.78 -12.61 -6.53
C PHE A 88 -12.45 -13.35 -6.36
N VAL A 89 -12.53 -14.64 -6.02
CA VAL A 89 -11.37 -15.50 -5.81
C VAL A 89 -11.28 -16.44 -7.01
N ASN A 90 -10.22 -16.31 -7.79
CA ASN A 90 -10.00 -17.10 -8.99
C ASN A 90 -9.01 -18.22 -8.62
N ASP A 91 -9.51 -19.42 -8.35
CA ASP A 91 -8.66 -20.59 -8.14
C ASP A 91 -8.29 -21.18 -9.51
N ASP A 92 -7.00 -21.17 -9.85
CA ASP A 92 -6.50 -21.64 -11.14
C ASP A 92 -6.49 -23.18 -11.27
N GLY A 93 -6.97 -23.94 -10.27
CA GLY A 93 -7.36 -25.35 -10.40
C GLY A 93 -6.25 -26.32 -10.83
N LEU A 94 -5.03 -25.84 -11.03
CA LEU A 94 -3.83 -26.60 -11.34
C LEU A 94 -3.32 -27.24 -10.05
N GLN A 95 -4.07 -28.25 -9.58
CA GLN A 95 -3.62 -29.17 -8.53
C GLN A 95 -2.37 -29.92 -9.03
#